data_AF-A0A9D5PQT9-F1
#
_entry.id   AF-A0A9D5PQT9-F1
#
_cell.length_a   1.000
_cell.length_b   1.000
_cell.length_c   1.000
_cell.angle_alpha   90.00
_cell.angle_beta   90.00
_cell.angle_gamma   90.00
#
_symmetry.space_group_name_H-M   'P 1'
#
loop_
_entity.id
_entity.type
_entity.pdbx_description
1 polymer ?
#
loop_
_entity_poly.entity_id
_entity_poly.type
_entity_poly.pdbx_seq_one_letter_code
_entity_poly.pdbx_strand_id
1 'polypeptide(L)'
;MGEILNFFASAFEQYVLDTVKDIRVTDILDILILSLILYYLYSFIRDRRAGKLAWGLVVIAVLFFLSSIFNMYALKLIFENFYQVGFIAILIVFQPELRAALEKVGGTSFTGLKNIAVESSGKLASLNAEIDAICQSASDLSRDKVGALIVIERSTKLGEYIKSGVMVDSIISPFVLRNIFFDKAPLHDGATIIRDGRVHAAGCFLPLSTNDDIDKDLGTRHRAAIGITEISDAVVIVVSEETGTISLACDGNLKRNFNYTTLKQELNSLLVAPHQPEVLKKHRRKANKQ
;
A
#
# COMPACT_ATOMS: atom_id res chain seq x y z
N MET A 1 4.13 -44.04 -52.19
CA MET A 1 4.63 -43.19 -51.08
C MET A 1 4.02 -41.78 -51.10
N GLY A 2 3.79 -41.18 -52.28
CA GLY A 2 3.15 -39.85 -52.40
C GLY A 2 1.65 -39.80 -51.99
N GLU A 3 0.88 -40.86 -52.25
CA GLU A 3 -0.56 -40.87 -51.90
C GLU A 3 -0.83 -40.89 -50.39
N ILE A 4 0.01 -41.58 -49.62
CA ILE A 4 -0.09 -41.64 -48.16
C ILE A 4 0.26 -40.26 -47.55
N LEU A 5 1.29 -39.60 -48.07
CA LEU A 5 1.68 -38.25 -47.66
C LEU A 5 0.59 -37.21 -47.96
N ASN A 6 -0.05 -37.31 -49.13
CA ASN A 6 -1.17 -36.43 -49.49
C ASN A 6 -2.44 -36.71 -48.67
N PHE A 7 -2.67 -37.97 -48.28
CA PHE A 7 -3.75 -38.34 -47.36
C PHE A 7 -3.53 -37.74 -45.97
N PHE A 8 -2.32 -37.83 -45.41
CA PHE A 8 -2.00 -37.20 -44.12
C PHE A 8 -2.01 -35.67 -44.19
N ALA A 9 -1.55 -35.08 -45.29
CA ALA A 9 -1.57 -33.63 -45.49
C ALA A 9 -3.00 -33.09 -45.57
N SER A 10 -3.87 -33.73 -46.37
CA SER A 10 -5.27 -33.33 -46.48
C SER A 10 -6.06 -33.59 -45.20
N ALA A 11 -5.81 -34.70 -44.49
CA ALA A 11 -6.43 -34.96 -43.19
C ALA A 11 -6.00 -33.95 -42.12
N PHE A 12 -4.72 -33.52 -42.14
CA PHE A 12 -4.21 -32.49 -41.24
C PHE A 12 -4.79 -31.11 -41.56
N GLU A 13 -4.83 -30.72 -42.84
CA GLU A 13 -5.48 -29.47 -43.26
C GLU A 13 -6.96 -29.45 -42.87
N GLN A 14 -7.68 -30.56 -43.03
CA GLN A 14 -9.09 -30.66 -42.68
C GLN A 14 -9.33 -30.58 -41.16
N TYR A 15 -8.49 -31.25 -40.36
CA TYR A 15 -8.54 -31.17 -38.89
C TYR A 15 -8.23 -29.77 -38.35
N VAL A 16 -7.23 -29.10 -38.93
CA VAL A 16 -6.87 -27.72 -38.55
C VAL A 16 -7.96 -26.74 -38.97
N LEU A 17 -8.54 -26.89 -40.16
CA LEU A 17 -9.61 -26.03 -40.65
C LEU A 17 -10.91 -26.21 -39.84
N ASP A 18 -11.24 -27.42 -39.39
CA ASP A 18 -12.40 -27.66 -38.54
C ASP A 18 -12.18 -27.11 -37.12
N THR A 19 -10.99 -27.28 -36.54
CA THR A 19 -10.65 -26.71 -35.21
C THR A 19 -10.68 -25.19 -35.21
N VAL A 20 -10.21 -24.54 -36.30
CA VAL A 20 -10.22 -23.07 -36.42
C VAL A 20 -11.63 -22.53 -36.69
N LYS A 21 -12.48 -23.29 -37.38
CA LYS A 21 -13.88 -22.91 -37.63
C LYS A 21 -14.77 -23.04 -36.38
N ASP A 22 -14.41 -23.90 -35.44
CA ASP A 22 -15.14 -24.09 -34.19
C ASP A 22 -14.73 -23.12 -33.07
N ILE A 23 -13.76 -22.23 -33.29
CA ILE A 23 -13.38 -21.18 -32.33
C ILE A 23 -14.54 -20.18 -32.21
N ARG A 24 -15.21 -20.21 -31.07
CA ARG A 24 -16.29 -19.28 -30.75
C ARG A 24 -15.71 -17.99 -30.21
N VAL A 25 -16.44 -16.88 -30.39
CA VAL A 25 -16.08 -15.58 -29.78
C VAL A 25 -15.97 -15.69 -28.26
N THR A 26 -16.68 -16.64 -27.65
CA THR A 26 -16.58 -16.99 -26.23
C THR A 26 -15.20 -17.51 -25.84
N ASP A 27 -14.51 -18.26 -26.70
CA ASP A 27 -13.21 -18.86 -26.38
C ASP A 27 -12.10 -17.79 -26.40
N ILE A 28 -12.21 -16.82 -27.31
CA ILE A 28 -11.34 -15.65 -27.35
C ILE A 28 -11.53 -14.79 -26.09
N LEU A 29 -12.79 -14.60 -25.67
CA LEU A 29 -13.13 -13.87 -24.45
C LEU A 29 -12.57 -14.58 -23.21
N ASP A 30 -12.64 -15.90 -23.17
CA ASP A 30 -12.16 -16.71 -22.05
C ASP A 30 -10.63 -16.66 -21.93
N ILE A 31 -9.91 -16.77 -23.05
CA ILE A 31 -8.44 -16.61 -23.08
C ILE A 31 -8.03 -15.21 -22.62
N LEU A 32 -8.76 -14.17 -23.04
CA LEU A 32 -8.47 -12.79 -22.65
C LEU A 32 -8.69 -12.58 -21.14
N ILE A 33 -9.81 -13.06 -20.59
CA ILE A 33 -10.11 -12.99 -19.16
C ILE A 33 -9.10 -13.80 -18.34
N LEU A 34 -8.78 -15.03 -18.76
CA LEU A 34 -7.80 -15.90 -18.13
C LEU A 34 -6.41 -15.23 -18.10
N SER A 35 -5.99 -14.61 -19.20
CA SER A 35 -4.71 -13.89 -19.27
C SER A 35 -4.64 -12.73 -18.29
N LEU A 36 -5.75 -12.01 -18.10
CA LEU A 36 -5.89 -10.89 -17.18
C LEU A 36 -5.84 -11.35 -15.72
N ILE A 37 -6.54 -12.45 -15.40
CA ILE A 37 -6.51 -13.09 -14.09
C ILE A 37 -5.09 -13.58 -13.77
N LEU A 38 -4.41 -14.25 -14.71
CA LEU A 38 -3.03 -14.71 -14.53
C LEU A 38 -2.03 -13.57 -14.36
N TYR A 39 -2.20 -12.47 -15.09
CA TYR A 39 -1.39 -11.26 -14.91
C TYR A 39 -1.55 -10.67 -13.50
N TYR A 40 -2.78 -10.53 -13.02
CA TYR A 40 -3.06 -10.05 -11.67
C TYR A 40 -2.57 -11.01 -10.59
N LEU A 41 -2.72 -12.32 -10.81
CA LEU A 41 -2.22 -13.36 -9.91
C LEU A 41 -0.69 -13.32 -9.82
N TYR A 42 0.01 -13.19 -10.95
CA TYR A 42 1.46 -13.00 -10.99
C TYR A 42 1.90 -11.73 -10.25
N SER A 43 1.20 -10.61 -10.49
CA SER A 43 1.47 -9.35 -9.79
C SER A 43 1.25 -9.46 -8.28
N PHE A 44 0.22 -10.20 -7.84
CA PHE A 44 -0.12 -10.42 -6.43
C PHE A 44 0.93 -11.28 -5.71
N ILE A 45 1.48 -12.29 -6.39
CA ILE A 45 2.54 -13.16 -5.84
C ILE A 45 3.85 -12.40 -5.58
N ARG A 46 4.10 -11.30 -6.30
CA ARG A 46 5.34 -10.51 -6.19
C ARG A 46 5.46 -9.74 -4.87
N ASP A 47 4.38 -9.53 -4.11
CA ASP A 47 4.41 -8.75 -2.88
C ASP A 47 4.74 -9.58 -1.63
N ARG A 48 5.77 -9.15 -0.90
CA ARG A 48 6.57 -9.97 0.04
C ARG A 48 5.89 -10.35 1.37
N ARG A 49 4.62 -9.98 1.62
CA ARG A 49 3.89 -10.36 2.84
C ARG A 49 2.69 -11.28 2.60
N ALA A 50 1.91 -11.06 1.55
CA ALA A 50 0.81 -11.94 1.15
C ALA A 50 1.27 -13.15 0.30
N GLY A 51 2.44 -13.05 -0.34
CA GLY A 51 2.95 -14.07 -1.26
C GLY A 51 3.15 -15.47 -0.65
N LYS A 52 3.45 -15.58 0.66
CA LYS A 52 3.64 -16.90 1.31
C LYS A 52 2.34 -17.69 1.47
N LEU A 53 1.23 -17.01 1.79
CA LEU A 53 -0.10 -17.62 1.86
C LEU A 53 -0.62 -17.97 0.46
N ALA A 54 -0.39 -17.07 -0.51
CA ALA A 54 -0.72 -17.33 -1.92
C ALA A 54 0.04 -18.55 -2.47
N TRP A 55 1.32 -18.72 -2.11
CA TRP A 55 2.11 -19.89 -2.50
C TRP A 55 1.53 -21.19 -1.92
N GLY A 56 1.08 -21.18 -0.67
CA GLY A 56 0.38 -22.31 -0.05
C GLY A 56 -0.91 -22.68 -0.79
N LEU A 57 -1.71 -21.68 -1.18
CA LEU A 57 -2.94 -21.89 -1.94
C LEU A 57 -2.66 -22.48 -3.34
N VAL A 58 -1.62 -21.98 -4.02
CA VAL A 58 -1.19 -22.49 -5.34
C VAL A 58 -0.72 -23.94 -5.24
N VAL A 59 0.07 -24.30 -4.22
CA VAL A 59 0.50 -25.69 -4.00
C VAL A 59 -0.69 -26.61 -3.78
N ILE A 60 -1.69 -26.18 -2.98
CA ILE A 60 -2.92 -26.96 -2.75
C ILE A 60 -3.70 -27.13 -4.06
N ALA A 61 -3.83 -26.08 -4.87
CA ALA A 61 -4.50 -26.14 -6.17
C ALA A 61 -3.81 -27.09 -7.16
N VAL A 62 -2.46 -27.06 -7.20
CA VAL A 62 -1.66 -27.98 -8.03
C VAL A 62 -1.84 -29.42 -7.56
N LEU A 63 -1.82 -29.69 -6.24
CA LEU A 63 -2.05 -31.03 -5.70
C LEU A 63 -3.46 -31.55 -6.01
N PHE A 64 -4.47 -30.69 -5.97
CA PHE A 64 -5.83 -31.03 -6.39
C PHE A 64 -5.90 -31.38 -7.88
N PHE A 65 -5.27 -30.57 -8.73
CA PHE A 65 -5.24 -30.81 -10.18
C PHE A 65 -4.50 -32.10 -10.54
N LEU A 66 -3.35 -32.37 -9.91
CA LEU A 66 -2.62 -33.63 -10.05
C LEU A 66 -3.47 -34.81 -9.57
N SER A 67 -4.13 -34.70 -8.41
CA SER A 67 -5.01 -35.76 -7.91
C SER A 67 -6.14 -36.09 -8.88
N SER A 68 -6.65 -35.10 -9.62
CA SER A 68 -7.71 -35.27 -10.62
C SER A 68 -7.20 -35.97 -11.89
N ILE A 69 -6.04 -35.55 -12.42
CA ILE A 69 -5.42 -36.17 -13.61
C ILE A 69 -5.00 -37.61 -13.35
N PHE A 70 -4.37 -37.88 -12.20
CA PHE A 70 -3.87 -39.21 -11.84
C PHE A 70 -4.94 -40.09 -11.18
N ASN A 71 -6.17 -39.60 -11.05
CA ASN A 71 -7.33 -40.34 -10.52
C ASN A 71 -7.08 -40.98 -9.13
N MET A 72 -6.36 -40.25 -8.26
CA MET A 72 -5.97 -40.74 -6.92
C MET A 72 -7.16 -40.75 -5.96
N TYR A 73 -7.72 -41.93 -5.70
CA TYR A 73 -8.94 -42.11 -4.91
C TYR A 73 -8.87 -41.52 -3.49
N ALA A 74 -7.77 -41.78 -2.74
CA ALA A 74 -7.65 -41.32 -1.35
C ALA A 74 -7.54 -39.79 -1.22
N LEU A 75 -6.76 -39.14 -2.09
CA LEU A 75 -6.61 -37.68 -2.11
C LEU A 75 -7.91 -36.99 -2.55
N LYS A 76 -8.59 -37.56 -3.55
CA LYS A 76 -9.90 -37.07 -4.00
C LYS A 76 -10.94 -37.12 -2.88
N LEU A 77 -10.98 -38.22 -2.13
CA LEU A 77 -11.87 -38.37 -0.98
C LEU A 77 -11.58 -37.31 0.11
N ILE A 78 -10.30 -37.03 0.41
CA ILE A 78 -9.94 -35.98 1.37
C ILE A 78 -10.39 -34.60 0.86
N PHE A 79 -10.14 -34.28 -0.41
CA PHE A 79 -10.51 -32.97 -0.98
C PHE A 79 -12.03 -32.76 -1.10
N GLU A 80 -12.81 -33.80 -1.44
CA GLU A 80 -14.27 -33.70 -1.51
C GLU A 80 -14.90 -33.42 -0.14
N ASN A 81 -14.45 -34.13 0.90
CA ASN A 81 -14.87 -33.87 2.28
C ASN A 81 -14.39 -32.49 2.77
N PHE A 82 -13.16 -32.11 2.42
CA PHE A 82 -12.61 -30.80 2.74
C PHE A 82 -13.36 -29.68 2.02
N TYR A 83 -13.82 -29.85 0.78
CA TYR A 83 -14.56 -28.80 0.06
C TYR A 83 -15.90 -28.50 0.74
N GLN A 84 -16.62 -29.55 1.15
CA GLN A 84 -17.95 -29.42 1.77
C GLN A 84 -17.92 -28.64 3.09
N VAL A 85 -16.91 -28.87 3.93
CA VAL A 85 -16.77 -28.20 5.24
C VAL A 85 -15.85 -26.98 5.16
N GLY A 86 -14.80 -27.06 4.35
CA GLY A 86 -13.75 -26.05 4.23
C GLY A 86 -14.24 -24.76 3.61
N PHE A 87 -15.19 -24.78 2.67
CA PHE A 87 -15.77 -23.54 2.15
C PHE A 87 -16.48 -22.74 3.25
N ILE A 88 -17.27 -23.43 4.09
CA ILE A 88 -17.97 -22.81 5.22
C ILE A 88 -16.97 -22.31 6.28
N ALA A 89 -15.96 -23.12 6.61
CA ALA A 89 -14.93 -22.74 7.57
C ALA A 89 -14.12 -21.52 7.11
N ILE A 90 -13.73 -21.47 5.83
CA ILE A 90 -13.07 -20.31 5.22
C ILE A 90 -13.98 -19.08 5.32
N LEU A 91 -15.25 -19.19 4.97
CA LEU A 91 -16.18 -18.07 5.05
C LEU A 91 -16.30 -17.52 6.48
N ILE A 92 -16.38 -18.40 7.50
CA ILE A 92 -16.41 -18.01 8.91
C ILE A 92 -15.10 -17.33 9.33
N VAL A 93 -13.94 -17.88 8.94
CA VAL A 93 -12.63 -17.31 9.28
C VAL A 93 -12.41 -15.96 8.61
N PHE A 94 -12.81 -15.81 7.34
CA PHE A 94 -12.72 -14.58 6.57
C PHE A 94 -13.92 -13.63 6.77
N GLN A 95 -14.86 -13.98 7.66
CA GLN A 95 -16.02 -13.16 7.98
C GLN A 95 -15.62 -11.74 8.45
N PRO A 96 -14.58 -11.55 9.29
CA PRO A 96 -14.14 -10.21 9.71
C PRO A 96 -13.65 -9.35 8.54
N GLU A 97 -12.95 -9.94 7.57
CA GLU A 97 -12.41 -9.25 6.38
C GLU A 97 -13.52 -8.89 5.40
N LEU A 98 -14.46 -9.82 5.14
CA LEU A 98 -15.64 -9.55 4.32
C LEU A 98 -16.48 -8.42 4.93
N ARG A 99 -16.66 -8.45 6.25
CA ARG A 99 -17.32 -7.37 7.00
C ARG A 99 -16.56 -6.06 6.87
N ALA A 100 -15.24 -6.04 7.08
CA ALA A 100 -14.42 -4.84 6.96
C ALA A 100 -14.41 -4.25 5.53
N ALA A 101 -14.43 -5.11 4.51
CA ALA A 101 -14.53 -4.70 3.10
C ALA A 101 -15.90 -4.06 2.80
N LEU A 102 -16.99 -4.66 3.28
CA LEU A 102 -18.34 -4.09 3.16
C LEU A 102 -18.49 -2.81 3.97
N GLU A 103 -17.91 -2.73 5.16
CA GLU A 103 -17.85 -1.51 5.97
C GLU A 103 -17.04 -0.41 5.26
N LYS A 104 -16.01 -0.74 4.48
CA LYS A 104 -15.27 0.22 3.66
C LYS A 104 -16.09 0.70 2.45
N VAL A 105 -16.90 -0.18 1.86
CA VAL A 105 -17.82 0.15 0.76
C VAL A 105 -19.05 0.92 1.23
N GLY A 106 -19.56 0.65 2.45
CA GLY A 106 -20.75 1.27 3.03
C GLY A 106 -20.48 2.47 3.94
N GLY A 107 -19.29 2.55 4.53
CA GLY A 107 -18.85 3.62 5.45
C GLY A 107 -18.09 4.75 4.76
N THR A 108 -17.75 4.61 3.48
CA THR A 108 -17.42 5.77 2.66
C THR A 108 -18.73 6.51 2.38
N SER A 109 -18.98 7.52 3.19
CA SER A 109 -19.92 8.59 2.90
C SER A 109 -19.89 8.88 1.38
N PHE A 110 -21.02 8.66 0.70
CA PHE A 110 -21.26 9.00 -0.71
C PHE A 110 -20.97 10.48 -1.06
N THR A 111 -20.52 11.26 -0.09
CA THR A 111 -19.89 12.58 -0.21
C THR A 111 -18.59 12.54 -1.03
N GLY A 112 -17.86 11.43 -1.07
CA GLY A 112 -16.60 11.31 -1.83
C GLY A 112 -16.74 11.30 -3.36
N LEU A 113 -17.91 10.90 -3.87
CA LEU A 113 -18.17 10.88 -5.33
C LEU A 113 -18.62 12.24 -5.88
N LYS A 114 -18.98 13.19 -5.01
CA LYS A 114 -19.37 14.56 -5.40
C LYS A 114 -18.16 15.47 -5.68
N ASN A 115 -16.95 15.03 -5.34
CA ASN A 115 -15.70 15.79 -5.51
C ASN A 115 -14.85 15.35 -6.72
N ILE A 116 -15.41 14.55 -7.63
CA ILE A 116 -14.69 14.11 -8.85
C ILE A 116 -14.79 15.14 -9.99
N ALA A 117 -15.64 16.17 -9.87
CA ALA A 117 -15.91 17.11 -10.96
C ALA A 117 -15.75 18.61 -10.62
N VAL A 118 -15.30 18.98 -9.41
CA VAL A 118 -15.23 20.41 -9.03
C VAL A 118 -13.85 20.75 -8.43
N GLU A 119 -13.14 21.61 -9.16
CA GLU A 119 -11.96 22.39 -8.78
C GLU A 119 -10.65 21.65 -8.46
N SER A 120 -9.93 21.29 -9.52
CA SER A 120 -8.47 21.04 -9.48
C SER A 120 -7.66 22.20 -8.87
N SER A 121 -8.19 23.43 -8.84
CA SER A 121 -7.51 24.60 -8.27
C SER A 121 -7.73 24.74 -6.76
N GLY A 122 -8.91 24.41 -6.24
CA GLY A 122 -9.22 24.47 -4.81
C GLY A 122 -8.48 23.41 -3.99
N LYS A 123 -8.34 22.18 -4.54
CA LYS A 123 -7.65 21.08 -3.86
C LYS A 123 -6.13 21.27 -3.77
N LEU A 124 -5.52 21.94 -4.75
CA LEU A 124 -4.10 22.32 -4.68
C LEU A 124 -3.88 23.47 -3.68
N ALA A 125 -4.80 24.42 -3.60
CA ALA A 125 -4.73 25.50 -2.61
C ALA A 125 -4.87 24.96 -1.18
N SER A 126 -5.80 24.02 -0.95
CA SER A 126 -5.96 23.39 0.37
C SER A 126 -4.73 22.59 0.77
N LEU A 127 -4.19 21.76 -0.13
CA LEU A 127 -2.99 20.97 0.16
C LEU A 127 -1.76 21.85 0.45
N ASN A 128 -1.58 22.95 -0.29
CA ASN A 128 -0.51 23.89 0.00
C ASN A 128 -0.64 24.54 1.38
N ALA A 129 -1.86 24.89 1.79
CA ALA A 129 -2.12 25.43 3.13
C ALA A 129 -1.87 24.39 4.23
N GLU A 130 -2.22 23.12 3.99
CA GLU A 130 -1.94 22.01 4.91
C GLU A 130 -0.43 21.79 5.09
N ILE A 131 0.33 21.75 3.98
CA ILE A 131 1.79 21.65 4.01
C ILE A 131 2.39 22.84 4.76
N ASP A 132 1.88 24.04 4.51
CA ASP A 132 2.32 25.26 5.20
C ASP A 132 2.15 25.16 6.71
N ALA A 133 0.97 24.73 7.17
CA ALA A 133 0.67 24.52 8.57
C ALA A 133 1.59 23.48 9.22
N ILE A 134 1.88 22.36 8.54
CA ILE A 134 2.81 21.33 9.04
C ILE A 134 4.23 21.90 9.15
N CYS A 135 4.71 22.60 8.12
CA CYS A 135 6.05 23.20 8.12
C CYS A 135 6.20 24.26 9.21
N GLN A 136 5.19 25.12 9.40
CA GLN A 136 5.19 26.11 10.46
C GLN A 136 5.20 25.45 11.84
N SER A 137 4.37 24.42 12.05
CA SER A 137 4.35 23.64 13.29
C SER A 137 5.70 23.00 13.60
N ALA A 138 6.31 22.35 12.60
CA ALA A 138 7.61 21.70 12.77
C ALA A 138 8.71 22.71 13.10
N SER A 139 8.68 23.90 12.49
CA SER A 139 9.64 24.97 12.77
C SER A 139 9.45 25.56 14.18
N ASP A 140 8.21 25.75 14.62
CA ASP A 140 7.93 26.25 15.97
C ASP A 140 8.34 25.22 17.04
N LEU A 141 7.97 23.95 16.85
CA LEU A 141 8.34 22.85 17.74
C LEU A 141 9.87 22.65 17.78
N SER A 142 10.54 22.81 16.63
CA SER A 142 12.00 22.78 16.53
C SER A 142 12.66 23.87 17.36
N ARG A 143 12.18 25.11 17.25
CA ARG A 143 12.70 26.25 18.03
C ARG A 143 12.51 26.03 19.53
N ASP A 144 11.36 25.49 19.91
CA ASP A 144 11.00 25.24 21.31
C ASP A 144 11.61 23.90 21.82
N LYS A 145 12.33 23.15 20.97
CA LYS A 145 12.89 21.82 21.23
C LYS A 145 11.86 20.81 21.76
N VAL A 146 10.66 20.87 21.23
CA VAL A 146 9.57 19.96 21.55
C VAL A 146 9.57 18.80 20.56
N GLY A 147 9.63 17.57 21.09
CA GLY A 147 9.62 16.35 20.29
C GLY A 147 8.31 16.17 19.52
N ALA A 148 8.39 15.85 18.23
CA ALA A 148 7.21 15.65 17.40
C ALA A 148 7.39 14.49 16.42
N LEU A 149 6.28 13.80 16.13
CA LEU A 149 6.23 12.68 15.21
C LEU A 149 4.93 12.74 14.39
N ILE A 150 5.01 13.32 13.20
CA ILE A 150 3.85 13.60 12.34
C ILE A 150 3.92 12.66 11.13
N VAL A 151 2.94 11.77 11.01
CA VAL A 151 2.83 10.79 9.93
C VAL A 151 1.77 11.25 8.94
N ILE A 152 2.14 11.39 7.67
CA ILE A 152 1.22 11.69 6.57
C ILE A 152 0.89 10.39 5.86
N GLU A 153 -0.36 9.94 6.02
CA GLU A 153 -0.86 8.75 5.33
C GLU A 153 -1.00 9.02 3.82
N ARG A 154 -0.55 8.05 3.02
CA ARG A 154 -0.68 8.09 1.56
C ARG A 154 -1.56 6.92 1.05
N SER A 155 -1.04 6.07 0.17
CA SER A 155 -1.84 5.00 -0.42
C SER A 155 -2.04 3.83 0.53
N THR A 156 -1.03 3.53 1.35
CA THR A 156 -1.08 2.49 2.38
C THR A 156 -1.86 2.99 3.59
N LYS A 157 -2.94 2.30 3.95
CA LYS A 157 -3.79 2.68 5.08
C LYS A 157 -3.17 2.22 6.40
N LEU A 158 -3.02 3.16 7.35
CA LEU A 158 -2.41 2.94 8.66
C LEU A 158 -3.43 2.58 9.75
N GLY A 159 -4.51 1.87 9.37
CA GLY A 159 -5.67 1.64 10.24
C GLY A 159 -5.34 0.89 11.54
N GLU A 160 -4.39 -0.04 11.51
CA GLU A 160 -3.95 -0.77 12.70
C GLU A 160 -3.27 0.13 13.74
N TYR A 161 -2.49 1.11 13.27
CA TYR A 161 -1.78 2.05 14.15
C TYR A 161 -2.72 3.12 14.71
N ILE A 162 -3.68 3.57 13.91
CA ILE A 162 -4.71 4.54 14.34
C ILE A 162 -5.52 3.99 15.51
N LYS A 163 -5.83 2.69 15.54
CA LYS A 163 -6.58 2.05 16.63
C LYS A 163 -5.89 2.14 17.99
N SER A 164 -4.58 2.34 18.01
CA SER A 164 -3.79 2.44 19.24
C SER A 164 -3.80 3.85 19.87
N GLY A 165 -4.16 4.87 19.08
CA GLY A 165 -4.21 6.26 19.52
C GLY A 165 -5.63 6.75 19.79
N VAL A 166 -5.75 8.07 19.97
CA VAL A 166 -7.03 8.77 20.19
C VAL A 166 -7.44 9.47 18.90
N MET A 167 -8.69 9.26 18.49
CA MET A 167 -9.30 9.97 17.37
C MET A 167 -9.47 11.46 17.71
N VAL A 168 -8.92 12.33 16.88
CA VAL A 168 -8.99 13.80 17.04
C VAL A 168 -9.89 14.42 15.98
N ASP A 169 -9.78 13.96 14.73
CA ASP A 169 -10.51 14.42 13.55
C ASP A 169 -10.64 15.95 13.41
N SER A 170 -9.50 16.65 13.45
CA SER A 170 -9.44 18.12 13.37
C SER A 170 -8.76 18.62 12.11
N ILE A 171 -8.95 19.91 11.81
CA ILE A 171 -8.21 20.59 10.74
C ILE A 171 -6.71 20.65 11.07
N ILE A 172 -5.87 20.60 10.05
CA ILE A 172 -4.42 20.78 10.22
C ILE A 172 -4.16 22.26 10.47
N SER A 173 -3.69 22.60 11.67
CA SER A 173 -3.29 23.97 12.01
C SER A 173 -2.09 23.95 12.97
N PRO A 174 -1.27 25.01 12.97
CA PRO A 174 -0.14 25.11 13.90
C PRO A 174 -0.55 25.00 15.37
N PHE A 175 -1.69 25.59 15.73
CA PHE A 175 -2.20 25.53 17.11
C PHE A 175 -2.57 24.11 17.53
N VAL A 176 -3.22 23.33 16.65
CA VAL A 176 -3.59 21.94 16.93
C VAL A 176 -2.34 21.08 17.09
N LEU A 177 -1.42 21.13 16.12
CA LEU A 177 -0.21 20.29 16.16
C LEU A 177 0.68 20.64 17.36
N ARG A 178 0.85 21.93 17.67
CA ARG A 178 1.63 22.35 18.85
C ARG A 178 0.98 21.91 20.17
N ASN A 179 -0.34 21.97 20.28
CA ASN A 179 -1.04 21.49 21.48
C ASN A 179 -0.96 19.97 21.64
N ILE A 180 -1.02 19.21 20.54
CA ILE A 180 -0.88 17.75 20.61
C ILE A 180 0.50 17.37 21.15
N PHE A 181 1.57 17.99 20.66
CA PHE A 181 2.94 17.68 21.07
C PHE A 181 3.41 18.42 22.32
N PHE A 182 2.54 19.17 23.00
CA PHE A 182 2.90 19.82 24.25
C PHE A 182 3.26 18.77 25.31
N ASP A 183 4.44 18.90 25.93
CA ASP A 183 5.06 17.90 26.82
C ASP A 183 4.19 17.43 28.02
N LYS A 184 3.20 18.22 28.43
CA LYS A 184 2.25 17.86 29.49
C LYS A 184 0.90 17.36 28.99
N ALA A 185 0.64 17.44 27.68
CA ALA A 185 -0.60 16.99 27.10
C ALA A 185 -0.61 15.46 26.99
N PRO A 186 -1.70 14.75 27.32
CA PRO A 186 -1.74 13.28 27.23
C PRO A 186 -1.44 12.70 25.83
N LEU A 187 -1.61 13.50 24.77
CA LEU A 187 -1.47 13.07 23.37
C LEU A 187 -0.05 13.23 22.79
N HIS A 188 0.89 13.83 23.54
CA HIS A 188 2.24 14.13 23.04
C HIS A 188 3.14 12.89 22.91
N ASP A 189 2.77 11.82 23.62
CA ASP A 189 3.48 10.55 23.58
C ASP A 189 2.94 9.68 22.45
N GLY A 190 3.73 9.54 21.38
CA GLY A 190 3.37 8.81 20.18
C GLY A 190 3.23 9.69 18.93
N ALA A 191 2.68 9.09 17.88
CA ALA A 191 2.58 9.71 16.57
C ALA A 191 1.22 10.39 16.35
N THR A 192 1.24 11.50 15.63
CA THR A 192 0.05 12.11 15.04
C THR A 192 -0.09 11.65 13.60
N ILE A 193 -1.23 11.08 13.24
CA ILE A 193 -1.52 10.59 11.89
C ILE A 193 -2.45 11.56 11.17
N ILE A 194 -1.98 12.07 10.05
CA ILE A 194 -2.71 12.92 9.11
C ILE A 194 -3.26 12.04 8.00
N ARG A 195 -4.57 12.13 7.76
CA ARG A 195 -5.29 11.40 6.71
C ARG A 195 -6.27 12.35 6.03
N ASP A 196 -6.28 12.33 4.71
CA ASP A 196 -7.24 13.08 3.88
C ASP A 196 -7.34 14.58 4.26
N GLY A 197 -6.18 15.21 4.54
CA GLY A 197 -6.08 16.63 4.90
C GLY A 197 -6.52 16.99 6.32
N ARG A 198 -6.64 16.00 7.21
CA ARG A 198 -7.06 16.18 8.61
C ARG A 198 -6.12 15.49 9.58
N VAL A 199 -5.98 16.05 10.78
CA VAL A 199 -5.36 15.37 11.91
C VAL A 199 -6.35 14.32 12.41
N HIS A 200 -6.15 13.06 12.00
CA HIS A 200 -7.12 12.00 12.19
C HIS A 200 -7.01 11.40 13.60
N ALA A 201 -5.80 11.07 14.03
CA ALA A 201 -5.52 10.53 15.35
C ALA A 201 -4.18 11.03 15.90
N ALA A 202 -4.04 11.04 17.22
CA ALA A 202 -2.82 11.41 17.95
C ALA A 202 -2.50 10.37 19.04
N GLY A 203 -1.27 10.38 19.53
CA GLY A 203 -0.79 9.37 20.49
C GLY A 203 -0.77 7.95 19.93
N CYS A 204 -0.55 7.78 18.63
CA CYS A 204 -0.53 6.46 17.99
C CYS A 204 0.83 5.78 18.22
N PHE A 205 0.82 4.50 18.58
CA PHE A 205 2.03 3.69 18.69
C PHE A 205 2.45 3.16 17.31
N LEU A 206 3.71 3.40 16.95
CA LEU A 206 4.29 2.97 15.68
C LEU A 206 5.33 1.87 15.90
N PRO A 207 5.58 1.00 14.90
CA PRO A 207 6.63 0.01 14.98
C PRO A 207 8.00 0.70 14.93
N LEU A 208 8.95 0.22 15.74
CA LEU A 208 10.33 0.68 15.71
C LEU A 208 11.12 -0.15 14.70
N SER A 209 11.90 0.51 13.84
CA SER A 209 12.81 -0.23 12.94
C SER A 209 13.86 -0.99 13.74
N THR A 210 14.08 -2.26 13.38
CA THR A 210 15.11 -3.14 13.95
C THR A 210 16.38 -3.17 13.11
N ASN A 211 16.55 -2.24 12.16
CA ASN A 211 17.73 -2.20 11.32
C ASN A 211 18.95 -1.73 12.13
N ASP A 212 20.00 -2.55 12.16
CA ASP A 212 21.25 -2.28 12.88
C ASP A 212 22.11 -1.20 12.20
N ASP A 213 21.84 -0.88 10.93
CA ASP A 213 22.51 0.19 10.18
C ASP A 213 22.03 1.59 10.57
N ILE A 214 21.03 1.70 11.45
CA ILE A 214 20.50 2.96 11.96
C ILE A 214 21.49 3.56 12.95
N ASP A 215 21.78 4.85 12.78
CA ASP A 215 22.64 5.62 13.69
C ASP A 215 22.17 5.48 15.15
N LYS A 216 23.10 5.09 16.03
CA LYS A 216 22.81 4.74 17.44
C LYS A 216 22.35 5.94 18.26
N ASP A 217 22.66 7.15 17.80
CA ASP A 217 22.26 8.39 18.45
C ASP A 217 20.80 8.76 18.16
N LEU A 218 20.08 7.95 17.35
CA LEU A 218 18.68 8.19 17.02
C LEU A 218 17.73 7.67 18.10
N GLY A 219 17.00 8.61 18.72
CA GLY A 219 15.95 8.31 19.68
C GLY A 219 14.75 7.52 19.11
N THR A 220 13.86 7.09 20.00
CA THR A 220 12.72 6.21 19.68
C THR A 220 11.78 6.78 18.61
N ARG A 221 11.52 8.09 18.60
CA ARG A 221 10.69 8.74 17.55
C ARG A 221 11.29 8.62 16.15
N HIS A 222 12.62 8.69 16.02
CA HIS A 222 13.29 8.50 14.73
C HIS A 222 13.16 7.04 14.28
N ARG A 223 13.38 6.09 15.19
CA ARG A 223 13.21 4.66 14.90
C ARG A 223 11.77 4.30 14.55
N ALA A 224 10.80 4.94 15.18
CA ALA A 224 9.38 4.82 14.86
C ALA A 224 9.08 5.36 13.45
N ALA A 225 9.63 6.52 13.10
CA ALA A 225 9.50 7.10 11.77
C ALA A 225 10.10 6.21 10.67
N ILE A 226 11.26 5.61 10.92
CA ILE A 226 11.87 4.66 9.99
C ILE A 226 11.00 3.39 9.90
N GLY A 227 10.62 2.80 11.05
CA GLY A 227 9.87 1.55 11.08
C GLY A 227 8.52 1.63 10.37
N ILE A 228 7.78 2.73 10.51
CA ILE A 228 6.51 2.89 9.78
C ILE A 228 6.72 3.10 8.27
N THR A 229 7.83 3.72 7.85
CA THR A 229 8.14 3.98 6.43
C THR A 229 8.82 2.80 5.74
N GLU A 230 9.30 1.80 6.49
CA GLU A 230 9.75 0.51 5.93
C GLU A 230 8.57 -0.37 5.47
N ILE A 231 7.38 -0.14 6.05
CA ILE A 231 6.21 -0.99 5.84
C ILE A 231 5.06 -0.27 5.13
N SER A 232 5.22 1.01 4.83
CA SER A 232 4.21 1.85 4.18
C SER A 232 4.86 2.96 3.35
N ASP A 233 4.11 3.51 2.39
CA ASP A 233 4.50 4.68 1.61
C ASP A 233 4.27 6.03 2.33
N ALA A 234 4.12 6.00 3.67
CA ALA A 234 3.89 7.19 4.47
C ALA A 234 5.11 8.12 4.45
N VAL A 235 4.86 9.42 4.63
CA VAL A 235 5.91 10.42 4.83
C VAL A 235 5.84 10.88 6.28
N VAL A 236 6.95 10.84 6.99
CA VAL A 236 6.97 11.13 8.43
C VAL A 236 7.91 12.28 8.72
N ILE A 237 7.42 13.31 9.40
CA ILE A 237 8.23 14.41 9.94
C ILE A 237 8.55 14.11 11.40
N VAL A 238 9.81 14.24 11.77
CA VAL A 238 10.31 14.08 13.14
C VAL A 238 10.97 15.37 13.59
N VAL A 239 10.64 15.85 14.78
CA VAL A 239 11.39 16.91 15.46
C VAL A 239 12.07 16.30 16.69
N SER A 240 13.39 16.43 16.77
CA SER A 240 14.18 15.96 17.92
C SER A 240 13.94 16.84 19.14
N GLU A 241 13.57 16.23 20.27
CA GLU A 241 13.44 16.94 21.56
C GLU A 241 14.79 17.37 22.15
N GLU A 242 15.87 16.68 21.80
CA GLU A 242 17.22 17.01 22.31
C GLU A 242 17.85 18.17 21.54
N THR A 243 17.75 18.11 20.20
CA THR A 243 18.49 19.01 19.31
C THR A 243 17.61 20.04 18.62
N GLY A 244 16.29 19.83 18.57
CA GLY A 244 15.38 20.59 17.72
C GLY A 244 15.49 20.23 16.22
N THR A 245 16.37 19.31 15.83
CA THR A 245 16.58 18.97 14.41
C THR A 245 15.31 18.41 13.79
N ILE A 246 14.89 19.00 12.66
CA ILE A 246 13.79 18.49 11.84
C ILE A 246 14.34 17.45 10.86
N SER A 247 13.71 16.29 10.85
CA SER A 247 14.02 15.16 9.97
C SER A 247 12.77 14.69 9.23
N LEU A 248 12.97 14.07 8.07
CA LEU A 248 11.92 13.49 7.25
C LEU A 248 12.27 12.04 6.94
N ALA A 249 11.39 11.11 7.29
CA ALA A 249 11.50 9.70 6.93
C ALA A 249 10.55 9.37 5.77
N CYS A 250 11.05 8.63 4.79
CA CYS A 250 10.30 8.10 3.65
C CYS A 250 11.04 6.88 3.12
N ASP A 251 10.31 5.84 2.72
CA ASP A 251 10.86 4.60 2.15
C ASP A 251 11.99 3.99 3.02
N GLY A 252 11.82 3.97 4.34
CA GLY A 252 12.79 3.46 5.31
C GLY A 252 14.08 4.28 5.45
N ASN A 253 14.18 5.44 4.81
CA ASN A 253 15.34 6.32 4.88
C ASN A 253 15.02 7.59 5.67
N LEU A 254 15.96 8.06 6.48
CA LEU A 254 15.84 9.30 7.25
C LEU A 254 16.74 10.40 6.68
N LYS A 255 16.14 11.49 6.23
CA LYS A 255 16.84 12.73 5.86
C LYS A 255 16.78 13.71 7.03
N ARG A 256 17.88 14.38 7.35
CA ARG A 256 18.00 15.27 8.54
C ARG A 256 18.29 16.71 8.13
N ASN A 257 18.23 17.63 9.10
CA ASN A 257 18.59 19.05 8.97
C ASN A 257 17.68 19.84 8.02
N PHE A 258 16.38 19.61 8.10
CA PHE A 258 15.41 20.44 7.40
C PHE A 258 15.16 21.76 8.13
N ASN A 259 14.87 22.81 7.35
CA ASN A 259 14.29 24.06 7.82
C ASN A 259 12.90 24.22 7.17
N TYR A 260 12.16 25.27 7.54
CA TYR A 260 10.82 25.51 6.99
C TYR A 260 10.79 25.45 5.44
N THR A 261 11.74 26.12 4.78
CA THR A 261 11.79 26.21 3.30
C THR A 261 12.13 24.88 2.65
N THR A 262 13.16 24.18 3.14
CA THR A 262 13.59 22.89 2.57
C THR A 262 12.59 21.79 2.85
N LEU A 263 11.95 21.79 4.03
CA LEU A 263 10.86 20.86 4.35
C LEU A 263 9.67 21.08 3.42
N LYS A 264 9.27 22.35 3.22
CA LYS A 264 8.15 22.70 2.33
C LYS A 264 8.41 22.27 0.89
N GLN A 265 9.64 22.45 0.39
CA GLN A 265 10.03 21.99 -0.94
C GLN A 265 9.95 20.46 -1.06
N GLU A 266 10.49 19.74 -0.08
CA GLU A 266 10.49 18.28 -0.08
C GLU A 266 9.06 17.72 0.01
N LEU A 267 8.23 18.22 0.93
CA LEU A 267 6.83 17.80 1.08
C LEU A 267 6.01 18.07 -0.18
N ASN A 268 6.17 19.24 -0.81
CA ASN A 268 5.53 19.50 -2.10
C ASN A 268 5.96 18.49 -3.17
N SER A 269 7.25 18.13 -3.20
CA SER A 269 7.75 17.14 -4.17
C SER A 269 7.21 15.73 -3.93
N LEU A 270 6.92 15.36 -2.68
CA LEU A 270 6.42 14.03 -2.30
C LEU A 270 4.90 13.92 -2.37
N LEU A 271 4.17 15.01 -2.13
CA LEU A 271 2.71 15.02 -1.98
C LEU A 271 1.97 15.62 -3.19
N VAL A 272 2.56 16.57 -3.92
CA VAL A 272 1.94 17.23 -5.08
C VAL A 272 2.32 16.56 -6.39
N ALA A 273 3.60 16.17 -6.53
CA ALA A 273 4.06 15.51 -7.75
C ALA A 273 3.74 14.01 -7.71
N PRO A 274 3.22 13.41 -8.80
CA PRO A 274 3.00 11.97 -8.84
C PRO A 274 4.32 11.26 -8.57
N HIS A 275 4.32 10.47 -7.49
CA HIS A 275 5.48 9.76 -6.98
C HIS A 275 6.04 8.83 -8.07
N GLN A 276 7.09 9.28 -8.77
CA GLN A 276 7.87 8.41 -9.65
C GLN A 276 8.93 7.73 -8.78
N PRO A 277 8.91 6.39 -8.63
CA PRO A 277 9.92 5.68 -7.86
C PRO A 277 11.33 6.02 -8.37
N GLU A 278 12.28 6.19 -7.44
CA GLU A 278 13.65 6.65 -7.74
C GLU A 278 14.38 5.83 -8.82
N VAL A 279 13.97 4.57 -9.01
CA VAL A 279 14.47 3.67 -10.05
C VAL A 279 14.34 4.29 -11.46
N LEU A 280 13.28 5.06 -11.71
CA LEU A 280 13.04 5.75 -12.99
C LEU A 280 13.84 7.05 -13.16
N LYS A 281 14.20 7.74 -12.06
CA LYS A 281 15.04 8.96 -12.12
C LYS A 281 16.48 8.65 -12.53
N LYS A 282 17.03 7.50 -12.10
CA LYS A 282 18.37 7.06 -12.52
C LYS A 282 18.43 6.72 -14.02
N HIS A 283 17.37 6.15 -14.58
CA HIS A 283 17.30 5.88 -16.03
C HIS A 283 17.14 7.15 -16.88
N ARG A 284 16.29 8.10 -16.48
CA ARG A 284 16.14 9.38 -17.21
C ARG A 284 17.41 10.24 -17.20
N ARG A 285 18.18 10.24 -16.09
CA ARG A 285 19.47 10.93 -16.02
C ARG A 285 20.56 10.30 -16.91
N LYS A 286 20.49 9.00 -17.19
CA LYS A 286 21.40 8.33 -18.13
C LYS A 286 20.97 8.55 -19.59
N ALA A 287 19.67 8.58 -19.88
CA ALA A 287 19.16 8.81 -21.23
C ALA A 287 19.42 10.25 -21.75
N ASN A 288 19.40 11.26 -20.88
CA ASN A 288 19.70 12.65 -21.25
C ASN A 288 21.22 12.99 -21.29
N LYS A 289 22.09 12.00 -21.09
CA LYS A 289 23.55 12.14 -21.16
C LYS A 289 24.17 11.39 -22.35
N GLN A 290 23.33 10.85 -23.24
CA GLN A 290 23.73 10.31 -24.53
C GLN A 290 23.24 11.21 -25.65
#